data_AF-A0A239K1L3-F1
#
_entry.id   AF-A0A239K1L3-F1
#
_cell.length_a   1.000
_cell.length_b   1.000
_cell.length_c   1.000
_cell.angle_alpha   90.00
_cell.angle_beta   90.00
_cell.angle_gamma   90.00
#
_symmetry.space_group_name_H-M   'P 1'
#
loop_
_entity.id
_entity.type
_entity.pdbx_description
1 polymer ?
#
loop_
_entity_poly.entity_id
_entity_poly.type
_entity_poly.pdbx_seq_one_letter_code
_entity_poly.pdbx_strand_id
1 'polypeptide(L)'
;MTRSPFQDQFSADRPATLVAGALRGYRQWEVTLDMRLKAVTQNHVWHSPMRAICRHPETDHAAPHADCACGIYACHRPDDDQLATRSVLHPGCVVTGVVEAWGRVEVGERGFRAQHSQIVALEYAMPTQANLVGALGESRYIFDERRRTALPDGRVVKTVELVLYLGHPRKWQDRLSASYPSVKVFEDRASMVSAYPPVDVSGLLPR
;
A
#
# COMPACT_ATOMS: atom_id res chain seq x y z
N MET A 1 3.09 -14.21 13.81
CA MET A 1 2.26 -13.21 13.12
C MET A 1 2.59 -11.86 13.72
N THR A 2 3.20 -10.95 12.97
CA THR A 2 3.50 -9.59 13.45
C THR A 2 2.18 -8.85 13.56
N ARG A 3 1.77 -8.44 14.78
CA ARG A 3 0.57 -7.61 14.97
C ARG A 3 0.73 -6.35 14.15
N SER A 4 -0.33 -5.95 13.44
CA SER A 4 -0.32 -4.69 12.72
C SER A 4 -0.23 -3.56 13.76
N PRO A 5 0.66 -2.56 13.60
CA PRO A 5 0.72 -1.42 14.52
C PRO A 5 -0.60 -0.62 14.56
N PHE A 6 -1.49 -0.87 13.59
CA PHE A 6 -2.83 -0.31 13.53
C PHE A 6 -3.84 -0.98 14.47
N GLN A 7 -3.53 -2.11 15.09
CA GLN A 7 -4.54 -2.93 15.75
C GLN A 7 -4.99 -2.35 17.11
N ASP A 8 -4.10 -1.69 17.84
CA ASP A 8 -4.37 -1.31 19.24
C ASP A 8 -5.39 -0.15 19.39
N GLN A 9 -5.78 0.50 18.28
CA GLN A 9 -6.84 1.52 18.26
C GLN A 9 -8.25 0.94 17.97
N PHE A 10 -8.37 -0.36 17.67
CA PHE A 10 -9.65 -1.02 17.36
C PHE A 10 -9.95 -2.08 18.41
N SER A 11 -11.05 -1.92 19.14
CA SER A 11 -11.47 -2.82 20.22
C SER A 11 -12.85 -3.44 19.93
N ALA A 12 -13.04 -4.65 20.44
CA ALA A 12 -14.28 -5.43 20.44
C ALA A 12 -15.52 -4.62 20.84
N ASP A 13 -15.38 -3.77 21.86
CA ASP A 13 -16.49 -3.04 22.46
C ASP A 13 -16.93 -1.81 21.64
N ARG A 14 -16.31 -1.55 20.48
CA ARG A 14 -16.62 -0.36 19.67
C ARG A 14 -17.54 -0.70 18.49
N PRO A 15 -18.74 -0.09 18.41
CA PRO A 15 -19.59 -0.24 17.24
C PRO A 15 -18.91 0.38 16.00
N ALA A 16 -18.98 -0.31 14.86
CA ALA A 16 -18.48 0.22 13.60
C ALA A 16 -19.26 1.48 13.19
N THR A 17 -18.53 2.57 12.95
CA THR A 17 -19.14 3.83 12.47
C THR A 17 -19.59 3.67 11.02
N LEU A 18 -20.89 3.85 10.77
CA LEU A 18 -21.43 3.87 9.41
C LEU A 18 -21.10 5.22 8.75
N VAL A 19 -20.17 5.21 7.80
CA VAL A 19 -19.83 6.40 7.00
C VAL A 19 -20.71 6.43 5.75
N ALA A 20 -21.47 7.51 5.55
CA ALA A 20 -22.22 7.72 4.32
C ALA A 20 -21.26 8.14 3.19
N GLY A 21 -20.89 7.19 2.34
CA GLY A 21 -19.96 7.41 1.21
C GLY A 21 -18.61 6.72 1.40
N ALA A 22 -17.57 7.25 0.76
CA ALA A 22 -16.21 6.75 0.88
C ALA A 22 -15.37 7.62 1.82
N LEU A 23 -14.67 6.98 2.75
CA LEU A 23 -13.67 7.60 3.60
C LEU A 23 -12.31 7.56 2.92
N ARG A 24 -11.64 8.70 2.83
CA ARG A 24 -10.30 8.80 2.25
C ARG A 24 -9.23 8.58 3.31
N GLY A 25 -8.18 7.85 2.95
CA GLY A 25 -6.99 7.69 3.78
C GLY A 25 -5.74 7.47 2.96
N TYR A 26 -4.62 7.38 3.66
CA TYR A 26 -3.29 7.15 3.07
C TYR A 26 -2.82 5.74 3.41
N ARG A 27 -2.18 5.09 2.46
CA ARG A 27 -1.63 3.75 2.62
C ARG A 27 -0.31 3.63 1.88
N GLN A 28 0.52 2.72 2.36
CA GLN A 28 1.80 2.42 1.75
C GLN A 28 1.82 0.98 1.19
N TRP A 29 2.50 0.81 0.07
CA TRP A 29 2.71 -0.49 -0.59
C TRP A 29 4.15 -0.67 -1.01
N GLU A 30 4.62 -1.91 -0.93
CA GLU A 30 5.80 -2.34 -1.68
C GLU A 30 5.45 -2.47 -3.17
N VAL A 31 6.33 -2.02 -4.04
CA VAL A 31 6.19 -2.16 -5.50
C VAL A 31 7.19 -3.20 -5.98
N THR A 32 6.67 -4.24 -6.63
CA THR A 32 7.49 -5.27 -7.26
C THR A 32 8.06 -4.79 -8.60
N LEU A 33 9.04 -5.52 -9.14
CA LEU A 33 9.65 -5.20 -10.45
C LEU A 33 8.65 -5.29 -11.64
N ASP A 34 7.61 -6.09 -11.49
CA ASP A 34 6.47 -6.21 -12.41
C ASP A 34 5.33 -5.22 -12.09
N MET A 35 5.61 -4.16 -11.32
CA MET A 35 4.69 -3.05 -10.98
C MET A 35 3.46 -3.47 -10.19
N ARG A 36 3.52 -4.60 -9.47
CA ARG A 36 2.43 -4.99 -8.55
C ARG A 36 2.63 -4.33 -7.21
N LEU A 37 1.52 -3.86 -6.63
CA LEU A 37 1.51 -3.34 -5.27
C LEU A 37 1.31 -4.49 -4.28
N LYS A 38 2.12 -4.55 -3.23
CA LYS A 38 2.02 -5.54 -2.14
C LYS A 38 1.84 -4.83 -0.81
N ALA A 39 1.09 -5.45 0.08
CA ALA A 39 0.97 -4.95 1.45
C ALA A 39 2.35 -5.00 2.15
N VAL A 40 2.73 -3.91 2.83
CA VAL A 40 4.04 -3.81 3.51
C VAL A 40 4.18 -4.82 4.66
N THR A 41 3.07 -5.17 5.31
CA THR A 41 3.05 -6.05 6.49
C THR A 41 2.61 -7.48 6.18
N GLN A 42 2.24 -7.78 4.93
CA GLN A 42 1.73 -9.10 4.53
C GLN A 42 2.22 -9.45 3.12
N ASN A 43 2.57 -10.72 2.89
CA ASN A 43 2.96 -11.19 1.56
C ASN A 43 1.73 -11.36 0.63
N HIS A 44 0.96 -10.29 0.43
CA HIS A 44 -0.27 -10.28 -0.36
C HIS A 44 -0.21 -9.19 -1.42
N VAL A 45 -0.49 -9.57 -2.68
CA VAL A 45 -0.63 -8.66 -3.81
C VAL A 45 -1.96 -7.93 -3.70
N TRP A 46 -1.90 -6.61 -3.76
CA TRP A 46 -3.05 -5.73 -3.73
C TRP A 46 -3.69 -5.62 -5.11
N HIS A 47 -5.01 -5.58 -5.12
CA HIS A 47 -5.82 -5.35 -6.32
C HIS A 47 -6.67 -4.09 -6.06
N SER A 48 -7.11 -3.39 -7.09
CA SER A 48 -7.92 -2.17 -6.91
C SER A 48 -9.15 -2.24 -7.81
N PRO A 49 -10.39 -2.22 -7.27
CA PRO A 49 -10.73 -2.20 -5.85
C PRO A 49 -10.43 -3.54 -5.13
N MET A 50 -10.25 -3.49 -3.80
CA MET A 50 -10.03 -4.64 -2.93
C MET A 50 -11.15 -4.77 -1.89
N ARG A 51 -11.54 -6.01 -1.59
CA ARG A 51 -12.39 -6.37 -0.45
C ARG A 51 -11.56 -7.04 0.63
N ALA A 52 -11.78 -6.64 1.89
CA ALA A 52 -11.21 -7.29 3.05
C ALA A 52 -11.84 -8.66 3.25
N ILE A 53 -11.00 -9.65 3.53
CA ILE A 53 -11.40 -11.00 3.93
C ILE A 53 -10.71 -11.34 5.25
N CYS A 54 -11.42 -12.02 6.15
CA CYS A 54 -10.76 -12.66 7.28
C CYS A 54 -9.92 -13.84 6.74
N ARG A 55 -8.71 -14.01 7.26
CA ARG A 55 -7.85 -15.17 6.95
C ARG A 55 -7.54 -16.01 8.19
N HIS A 56 -8.27 -15.77 9.29
CA HIS A 56 -8.13 -16.60 10.48
C HIS A 56 -8.79 -17.96 10.18
N PRO A 57 -8.06 -19.08 10.33
CA PRO A 57 -8.55 -20.40 9.89
C PRO A 57 -9.79 -20.88 10.66
N GLU A 58 -10.01 -20.37 11.87
CA GLU A 58 -11.09 -20.81 12.76
C GLU A 58 -12.31 -19.88 12.76
N THR A 59 -12.36 -18.85 11.91
CA THR A 59 -13.49 -17.91 11.87
C THR A 59 -13.97 -17.62 10.46
N ASP A 60 -15.30 -17.46 10.30
CA ASP A 60 -15.94 -17.00 9.06
C ASP A 60 -16.79 -15.74 9.32
N HIS A 61 -16.16 -14.75 9.95
CA HIS A 61 -16.82 -13.47 10.19
C HIS A 61 -16.51 -12.47 9.07
N ALA A 62 -17.43 -11.54 8.85
CA ALA A 62 -17.25 -10.48 7.89
C ALA A 62 -16.14 -9.52 8.33
N ALA A 63 -15.30 -9.05 7.40
CA ALA A 63 -14.25 -8.07 7.69
C ALA A 63 -14.72 -6.61 7.43
N PRO A 64 -14.23 -5.61 8.19
CA PRO A 64 -13.60 -5.77 9.51
C PRO A 64 -14.59 -6.35 10.54
N HIS A 65 -14.05 -6.99 11.57
CA HIS A 65 -14.79 -7.52 12.71
C HIS A 65 -14.17 -7.01 14.00
N ALA A 66 -15.00 -6.63 14.97
CA ALA A 66 -14.56 -5.97 16.20
C ALA A 66 -13.47 -6.77 16.95
N ASP A 67 -13.65 -8.08 17.09
CA ASP A 67 -12.71 -9.00 17.79
C ASP A 67 -11.53 -9.51 16.95
N CYS A 68 -11.37 -9.08 15.70
CA CYS A 68 -10.34 -9.61 14.81
C CYS A 68 -9.49 -8.49 14.23
N ALA A 69 -8.22 -8.74 13.89
CA ALA A 69 -7.36 -7.77 13.21
C ALA A 69 -7.68 -7.60 11.71
N CYS A 70 -8.72 -8.26 11.17
CA CYS A 70 -9.04 -8.22 9.75
C CYS A 70 -9.55 -6.84 9.30
N GLY A 71 -9.33 -6.51 8.03
CA GLY A 71 -9.72 -5.23 7.45
C GLY A 71 -8.63 -4.63 6.55
N ILE A 72 -9.02 -3.65 5.75
CA ILE A 72 -8.10 -2.83 4.95
C ILE A 72 -7.77 -1.56 5.73
N TYR A 73 -6.52 -1.42 6.15
CA TYR A 73 -6.06 -0.29 6.97
C TYR A 73 -5.60 0.91 6.13
N ALA A 74 -5.84 2.12 6.61
CA ALA A 74 -5.25 3.35 6.09
C ALA A 74 -5.10 4.39 7.21
N CYS A 75 -4.11 5.26 7.11
CA CYS A 75 -3.90 6.38 8.01
C CYS A 75 -4.76 7.58 7.59
N HIS A 76 -5.15 8.42 8.54
CA HIS A 76 -5.82 9.69 8.25
C HIS A 76 -4.85 10.71 7.64
N ARG A 77 -3.56 10.59 7.97
CA ARG A 77 -2.53 11.55 7.57
C ARG A 77 -1.36 10.89 6.83
N PRO A 78 -0.74 11.60 5.86
CA PRO A 78 0.37 11.08 5.04
C PRO A 78 1.73 11.10 5.76
N ASP A 79 1.81 11.82 6.88
CA ASP A 79 2.98 11.98 7.75
C ASP A 79 2.92 11.07 9.00
N ASP A 80 1.89 10.21 9.12
CA ASP A 80 1.78 9.29 10.24
C ASP A 80 2.91 8.26 10.22
N ASP A 81 3.64 8.12 11.33
CA ASP A 81 4.79 7.21 11.46
C ASP A 81 4.47 5.75 11.13
N GLN A 82 3.21 5.30 11.17
CA GLN A 82 2.85 3.94 10.72
C GLN A 82 2.95 3.78 9.20
N LEU A 83 2.86 4.87 8.42
CA LEU A 83 3.22 4.89 7.00
C LEU A 83 4.73 4.94 6.79
N ALA A 84 5.53 5.23 7.82
CA ALA A 84 6.98 5.16 7.74
C ALA A 84 7.52 3.74 7.98
N THR A 85 6.62 2.73 8.01
CA THR A 85 7.02 1.33 8.16
C THR A 85 7.98 0.96 7.03
N ARG A 86 9.26 0.76 7.38
CA ARG A 86 10.26 0.24 6.47
C ARG A 86 9.76 -1.11 5.95
N SER A 87 9.63 -1.24 4.63
CA SER A 87 9.41 -2.53 3.99
C SER A 87 10.48 -3.51 4.49
N VAL A 88 10.02 -4.52 5.22
CA VAL A 88 10.88 -5.58 5.78
C VAL A 88 11.21 -6.62 4.70
N LEU A 89 10.44 -6.67 3.60
CA LEU A 89 10.57 -7.71 2.58
C LEU A 89 11.31 -7.25 1.31
N HIS A 90 11.15 -5.99 0.91
CA HIS A 90 11.84 -5.39 -0.24
C HIS A 90 12.27 -3.98 0.13
N PRO A 91 13.43 -3.79 0.77
CA PRO A 91 13.96 -2.47 1.04
C PRO A 91 13.90 -1.70 -0.28
N GLY A 92 13.08 -0.65 -0.36
CA GLY A 92 13.35 0.40 -1.31
C GLY A 92 12.43 0.77 -2.44
N CYS A 93 11.50 -0.08 -2.86
CA CYS A 93 10.47 0.33 -3.82
C CYS A 93 9.16 0.45 -3.07
N VAL A 94 8.98 1.53 -2.30
CA VAL A 94 7.79 1.70 -1.47
C VAL A 94 7.08 2.98 -1.88
N VAL A 95 5.81 2.90 -2.25
CA VAL A 95 5.00 4.05 -2.65
C VAL A 95 3.92 4.29 -1.60
N THR A 96 3.69 5.56 -1.29
CA THR A 96 2.50 5.99 -0.57
C THR A 96 1.43 6.36 -1.59
N GLY A 97 0.18 6.12 -1.24
CA GLY A 97 -0.93 6.55 -2.07
C GLY A 97 -2.17 6.78 -1.25
N VAL A 98 -3.19 7.24 -1.96
CA VAL A 98 -4.49 7.58 -1.41
C VAL A 98 -5.46 6.47 -1.76
N VAL A 99 -6.23 6.07 -0.76
CA VAL A 99 -7.34 5.16 -0.92
C VAL A 99 -8.65 5.83 -0.59
N GLU A 100 -9.71 5.41 -1.28
CA GLU A 100 -11.09 5.63 -0.89
C GLU A 100 -11.67 4.31 -0.39
N ALA A 101 -12.31 4.32 0.76
CA ALA A 101 -12.73 3.12 1.48
C ALA A 101 -14.20 3.20 1.90
N TRP A 102 -14.92 2.08 1.82
CA TRP A 102 -16.37 2.05 2.04
C TRP A 102 -16.88 0.71 2.56
N GLY A 103 -18.18 0.65 2.86
CA GLY A 103 -18.85 -0.48 3.50
C GLY A 103 -18.78 -0.37 5.02
N ARG A 104 -18.48 -1.46 5.72
CA ARG A 104 -18.14 -1.38 7.15
C ARG A 104 -16.79 -0.69 7.32
N VAL A 105 -16.78 0.39 8.08
CA VAL A 105 -15.57 1.15 8.42
C VAL A 105 -15.52 1.31 9.93
N GLU A 106 -14.36 1.03 10.51
CA GLU A 106 -14.08 1.35 11.90
C GLU A 106 -13.01 2.44 11.92
N VAL A 107 -13.33 3.56 12.55
CA VAL A 107 -12.47 4.75 12.60
C VAL A 107 -11.78 4.79 13.96
N GLY A 108 -10.45 4.82 13.94
CA GLY A 108 -9.59 5.04 15.09
C GLY A 108 -8.94 6.42 15.02
N GLU A 109 -8.14 6.75 16.03
CA GLU A 109 -7.51 8.07 16.16
C GLU A 109 -6.51 8.39 15.05
N ARG A 110 -5.76 7.39 14.59
CA ARG A 110 -4.67 7.57 13.60
C ARG A 110 -5.05 7.14 12.20
N GLY A 111 -6.09 6.33 12.08
CA GLY A 111 -6.52 5.77 10.82
C GLY A 111 -7.84 5.04 10.93
N PHE A 112 -8.16 4.25 9.92
CA PHE A 112 -9.35 3.42 9.89
C PHE A 112 -9.03 2.05 9.32
N ARG A 113 -9.97 1.13 9.50
CA ARG A 113 -10.03 -0.12 8.75
C ARG A 113 -11.37 -0.29 8.07
N ALA A 114 -11.36 -0.81 6.86
CA ALA A 114 -12.56 -0.87 6.02
C ALA A 114 -12.78 -2.24 5.36
N GLN A 115 -14.02 -2.47 4.95
CA GLN A 115 -14.44 -3.63 4.18
C GLN A 115 -13.97 -3.56 2.73
N HIS A 116 -14.04 -2.38 2.10
CA HIS A 116 -13.62 -2.17 0.72
C HIS A 116 -12.68 -0.98 0.61
N SER A 117 -11.81 -1.01 -0.38
CA SER A 117 -10.91 0.09 -0.67
C SER A 117 -10.49 0.10 -2.14
N GLN A 118 -10.39 1.30 -2.71
CA GLN A 118 -9.86 1.54 -4.05
C GLN A 118 -8.68 2.51 -3.95
N ILE A 119 -7.63 2.23 -4.70
CA ILE A 119 -6.51 3.16 -4.89
C ILE A 119 -6.96 4.24 -5.87
N VAL A 120 -6.82 5.50 -5.49
CA VAL A 120 -7.18 6.66 -6.32
C VAL A 120 -5.98 7.52 -6.71
N ALA A 121 -4.92 7.48 -5.91
CA ALA A 121 -3.65 8.14 -6.23
C ALA A 121 -2.45 7.36 -5.70
N LEU A 122 -1.32 7.53 -6.38
CA LEU A 122 -0.01 7.04 -5.95
C LEU A 122 1.01 8.17 -6.08
N GLU A 123 1.88 8.29 -5.09
CA GLU A 123 3.09 9.09 -5.21
C GLU A 123 4.14 8.31 -6.00
N TYR A 124 4.98 9.06 -6.70
CA TYR A 124 6.26 8.54 -7.12
C TYR A 124 7.23 8.56 -5.93
N ALA A 125 7.77 7.39 -5.60
CA ALA A 125 8.87 7.25 -4.66
C ALA A 125 10.04 6.58 -5.38
N MET A 126 11.12 7.34 -5.60
CA MET A 126 12.36 6.79 -6.13
C MET A 126 12.84 5.67 -5.22
N PRO A 127 13.12 4.48 -5.77
CA PRO A 127 14.05 3.59 -5.11
C PRO A 127 15.42 4.27 -5.05
N THR A 128 15.91 4.57 -3.85
CA THR A 128 17.30 5.03 -3.67
C THR A 128 18.28 3.89 -4.05
N GLN A 129 19.55 4.20 -4.30
CA GLN A 129 20.55 3.13 -4.54
C GLN A 129 20.66 2.15 -3.37
N ALA A 130 20.61 2.64 -2.12
CA ALA A 130 20.67 1.80 -0.92
C ALA A 130 19.43 0.89 -0.79
N ASN A 131 18.27 1.45 -1.12
CA ASN A 131 16.99 0.77 -1.28
C ASN A 131 17.13 -0.38 -2.29
N LEU A 132 17.57 -0.09 -3.52
CA LEU A 132 17.79 -1.10 -4.55
C LEU A 132 18.76 -2.20 -4.11
N VAL A 133 19.88 -1.87 -3.48
CA VAL A 133 20.86 -2.84 -2.97
C VAL A 133 20.27 -3.74 -1.88
N GLY A 134 19.41 -3.21 -1.00
CA GLY A 134 18.71 -4.02 0.02
C GLY A 134 17.67 -4.97 -0.58
N ALA A 135 16.84 -4.50 -1.52
CA ALA A 135 15.94 -5.39 -2.28
C ALA A 135 16.70 -6.47 -3.06
N LEU A 136 17.88 -6.14 -3.59
CA LEU A 136 18.75 -7.07 -4.28
C LEU A 136 19.39 -8.09 -3.32
N GLY A 137 19.82 -7.68 -2.13
CA GLY A 137 20.53 -8.52 -1.15
C GLY A 137 19.64 -9.48 -0.32
N GLU A 138 18.41 -9.09 0.00
CA GLU A 138 17.50 -9.90 0.84
C GLU A 138 16.70 -10.94 0.05
N SER A 139 16.66 -10.80 -1.28
CA SER A 139 15.89 -11.69 -2.14
C SER A 139 16.74 -12.82 -2.70
N ARG A 140 16.68 -13.98 -2.04
CA ARG A 140 17.03 -15.29 -2.67
C ARG A 140 16.28 -15.54 -3.99
N TYR A 141 15.22 -14.77 -4.28
CA TYR A 141 14.42 -14.82 -5.51
C TYR A 141 14.96 -13.95 -6.66
N ILE A 142 15.88 -13.01 -6.42
CA ILE A 142 16.40 -12.08 -7.43
C ILE A 142 17.73 -12.53 -8.04
N PHE A 143 18.54 -13.30 -7.29
CA PHE A 143 19.77 -13.94 -7.78
C PHE A 143 19.55 -15.31 -8.44
N ASP A 144 18.39 -15.56 -9.04
CA ASP A 144 18.39 -16.57 -10.10
C ASP A 144 19.04 -15.92 -11.33
N GLU A 145 20.34 -16.10 -11.50
CA GLU A 145 21.09 -15.63 -12.68
C GLU A 145 20.54 -16.16 -14.01
N ARG A 146 19.63 -17.15 -13.95
CA ARG A 146 18.90 -17.69 -15.11
C ARG A 146 17.68 -16.85 -15.47
N ARG A 147 17.17 -16.01 -14.56
CA ARG A 147 15.95 -15.22 -14.77
C ARG A 147 16.25 -14.00 -15.61
N ARG A 148 15.61 -13.98 -16.77
CA ARG A 148 15.82 -13.03 -17.85
C ARG A 148 14.51 -12.29 -18.07
N THR A 149 14.53 -10.96 -17.97
CA THR A 149 13.34 -10.14 -18.24
C THR A 149 13.44 -9.55 -19.63
N ALA A 150 12.47 -9.86 -20.48
CA ALA A 150 12.31 -9.20 -21.76
C ALA A 150 11.74 -7.79 -21.53
N LEU A 151 12.44 -6.79 -22.03
CA LEU A 151 12.00 -5.40 -22.04
C LEU A 151 11.09 -5.15 -23.27
N PRO A 152 10.27 -4.09 -23.24
CA PRO A 152 9.43 -3.71 -24.38
C PRO A 152 10.21 -3.41 -25.68
N ASP A 153 11.50 -3.08 -25.56
CA ASP A 153 12.41 -2.85 -26.68
C ASP A 153 13.10 -4.14 -27.19
N GLY A 154 12.66 -5.31 -26.72
CA GLY A 154 13.16 -6.62 -27.13
C GLY A 154 14.46 -7.05 -26.45
N ARG A 155 15.09 -6.20 -25.63
CA ARG A 155 16.30 -6.58 -24.89
C ARG A 155 15.96 -7.52 -23.75
N VAL A 156 16.86 -8.44 -23.47
CA VAL A 156 16.75 -9.38 -22.36
C VAL A 156 17.81 -9.01 -21.33
N VAL A 157 17.38 -8.46 -20.20
CA VAL A 157 18.28 -7.92 -19.18
C VAL A 157 18.31 -8.80 -17.93
N LYS A 158 19.46 -8.77 -17.24
CA LYS A 158 19.58 -9.31 -15.87
C LYS A 158 18.82 -8.40 -14.89
N THR A 159 18.41 -8.94 -13.75
CA THR A 159 17.65 -8.16 -12.75
C THR A 159 18.37 -6.88 -12.28
N VAL A 160 19.71 -6.92 -12.19
CA VAL A 160 20.54 -5.75 -11.83
C VAL A 160 20.54 -4.68 -12.94
N GLU A 161 20.49 -5.08 -14.21
CA GLU A 161 20.39 -4.15 -15.35
C GLU A 161 18.99 -3.55 -15.49
N LEU A 162 17.94 -4.30 -15.10
CA LEU A 162 16.57 -3.77 -14.99
C LEU A 162 16.48 -2.67 -13.94
N VAL A 163 17.17 -2.85 -12.80
CA VAL A 163 17.28 -1.84 -11.74
C VAL A 163 17.96 -0.55 -12.23
N LEU A 164 19.02 -0.67 -13.03
CA LEU A 164 19.67 0.49 -13.67
C LEU A 164 18.82 1.11 -14.79
N TYR A 165 18.05 0.30 -15.54
CA TYR A 165 17.14 0.77 -16.58
C TYR A 165 15.90 1.50 -16.03
N LEU A 166 15.42 1.08 -14.85
CA LEU A 166 14.34 1.73 -14.09
C LEU A 166 14.83 2.94 -13.29
N GLY A 167 16.14 3.18 -13.21
CA GLY A 167 16.75 4.32 -12.53
C GLY A 167 16.41 5.70 -13.12
N HIS A 168 15.67 5.78 -14.23
CA HIS A 168 15.15 7.05 -14.73
C HIS A 168 13.74 7.32 -14.17
N PRO A 169 13.53 8.40 -13.39
CA PRO A 169 12.29 8.66 -12.67
C PRO A 169 11.01 8.54 -13.52
N ARG A 170 11.03 9.16 -14.69
CA ARG A 170 9.92 9.13 -15.65
C ARG A 170 9.55 7.73 -16.11
N LYS A 171 10.52 6.86 -16.40
CA LYS A 171 10.22 5.49 -16.87
C LYS A 171 9.50 4.66 -15.81
N TRP A 172 9.82 4.87 -14.54
CA TRP A 172 9.10 4.21 -13.45
C TRP A 172 7.67 4.75 -13.32
N GLN A 173 7.51 6.07 -13.33
CA GLN A 173 6.18 6.71 -13.31
C GLN A 173 5.30 6.24 -14.48
N ASP A 174 5.86 6.19 -15.70
CA ASP A 174 5.16 5.74 -16.90
C ASP A 174 4.71 4.29 -16.76
N ARG A 175 5.57 3.40 -16.24
CA ARG A 175 5.23 1.99 -16.03
C ARG A 175 4.19 1.79 -14.93
N LEU A 176 4.28 2.55 -13.84
CA LEU A 176 3.29 2.49 -12.77
C LEU A 176 1.94 2.99 -13.28
N SER A 177 1.92 4.10 -14.02
CA SER A 177 0.72 4.66 -14.65
C SER A 177 0.11 3.69 -15.65
N ALA A 178 0.92 3.01 -16.47
CA ALA A 178 0.45 2.00 -17.41
C ALA A 178 -0.14 0.76 -16.69
N SER A 179 0.39 0.41 -15.52
CA SER A 179 -0.09 -0.72 -14.73
C SER A 179 -1.37 -0.40 -13.94
N TYR A 180 -1.60 0.88 -13.63
CA TYR A 180 -2.78 1.38 -12.92
C TYR A 180 -3.40 2.57 -13.66
N PRO A 181 -4.00 2.37 -14.86
CA PRO A 181 -4.44 3.47 -15.73
C PRO A 181 -5.57 4.32 -15.14
N SER A 182 -6.31 3.79 -14.16
CA SER A 182 -7.36 4.52 -13.42
C SER A 182 -6.84 5.27 -12.19
N VAL A 183 -5.54 5.19 -11.89
CA VAL A 183 -4.93 5.76 -10.69
C VAL A 183 -4.05 6.93 -11.10
N LYS A 184 -4.26 8.10 -10.47
CA LYS A 184 -3.42 9.25 -10.74
C LYS A 184 -2.05 9.09 -10.07
N VAL A 185 -0.99 9.06 -10.87
CA VAL A 185 0.39 9.02 -10.38
C VAL A 185 0.96 10.44 -10.32
N PHE A 186 1.53 10.82 -9.18
CA PHE A 186 2.12 12.14 -8.94
C PHE A 186 3.65 12.05 -8.90
N GLU A 187 4.33 13.14 -9.25
CA GLU A 187 5.80 13.18 -9.22
C GLU A 187 6.39 13.15 -7.81
N ASP A 188 5.62 13.58 -6.81
CA ASP A 188 6.03 13.65 -5.42
C ASP A 188 4.83 13.59 -4.45
N ARG A 189 5.13 13.36 -3.17
CA ARG A 189 4.11 13.29 -2.09
C ARG A 189 3.34 14.58 -1.92
N ALA A 190 4.02 15.72 -1.96
CA ALA A 190 3.41 17.01 -1.65
C ALA A 190 2.36 17.37 -2.69
N SER A 191 2.65 17.13 -3.97
CA SER A 191 1.71 17.27 -5.08
C SER A 191 0.49 16.35 -4.93
N MET A 192 0.69 15.10 -4.50
CA MET A 192 -0.41 14.17 -4.21
C MET A 192 -1.27 14.65 -3.04
N VAL A 193 -0.65 15.06 -1.93
CA VAL A 193 -1.35 15.53 -0.72
C VAL A 193 -2.08 16.84 -0.99
N SER A 194 -1.55 17.72 -1.83
CA SER A 194 -2.23 18.93 -2.27
C SER A 194 -3.52 18.63 -3.04
N ALA A 195 -3.48 17.64 -3.95
CA ALA A 195 -4.66 17.20 -4.69
C ALA A 195 -5.65 16.36 -3.86
N TYR A 196 -5.15 15.67 -2.84
CA TYR A 196 -5.90 14.80 -1.95
C TYR A 196 -5.53 15.11 -0.50
N PRO A 197 -6.04 16.23 0.08
CA PRO A 197 -5.72 16.61 1.45
C PRO A 197 -6.37 15.66 2.47
N PRO A 198 -5.83 15.58 3.71
CA PRO A 198 -6.44 14.81 4.79
C PRO A 198 -7.89 15.25 5.04
N VAL A 199 -8.75 14.28 5.32
CA VAL A 199 -10.15 14.54 5.65
C VAL A 199 -10.28 14.70 7.17
N ASP A 200 -11.06 15.69 7.60
CA ASP A 200 -11.41 15.81 9.02
C ASP A 200 -12.39 14.69 9.40
N VAL A 201 -11.93 13.83 10.30
CA VAL A 201 -12.66 12.67 10.84
C VAL A 201 -13.00 12.83 12.31
N SER A 202 -12.75 14.00 12.91
CA SER A 202 -12.96 14.25 14.34
C SER A 202 -14.38 13.92 14.79
N GLY A 203 -15.39 14.20 13.96
CA GLY A 203 -16.79 13.86 14.22
C GLY A 203 -17.13 12.36 14.14
N LEU A 204 -16.21 11.52 13.64
CA LEU A 204 -16.35 10.07 13.52
C LEU A 204 -15.56 9.31 14.59
N LEU A 205 -14.71 10.01 15.35
CA LEU A 205 -13.95 9.41 16.43
C LEU A 205 -14.88 8.99 17.57
N PRO A 206 -14.61 7.84 18.22
CA PRO A 206 -15.34 7.45 19.42
C PRO A 206 -15.17 8.53 20.51
N ARG A 207 -16.26 8.87 21.18
CA ARG A 207 -16.28 9.79 22.33
C ARG A 207 -15.97 9.05 23.62
#